data_AF-A0A354Z2C3-F1
#
_entry.id   AF-A0A354Z2C3-F1
#
_cell.length_a   1.000
_cell.length_b   1.000
_cell.length_c   1.000
_cell.angle_alpha   90.00
_cell.angle_beta   90.00
_cell.angle_gamma   90.00
#
_symmetry.space_group_name_H-M   'P 1'
#
loop_
_entity.id
_entity.type
_entity.pdbx_description
1 polymer ?
#
loop_
_entity_poly.entity_id
_entity_poly.type
_entity_poly.pdbx_seq_one_letter_code
_entity_poly.pdbx_strand_id
1 'polypeptide(L)' 'AGLLLSAALPQSRLVVLDGCGHMPQMERPDDSAAAIRMFAAMSQ' A
#
# COMPACT_ATOMS: atom_id res chain seq x y z
N ALA A 1 -9.99 7.59 6.45
CA ALA A 1 -9.13 6.84 7.38
C ALA A 1 -7.68 6.77 6.90
N GLY A 2 -7.40 6.23 5.70
CA GLY A 2 -6.03 6.02 5.20
C GLY A 2 -5.12 7.27 5.24
N LEU A 3 -5.62 8.44 4.83
CA LEU A 3 -4.85 9.70 4.87
C LEU A 3 -4.44 10.11 6.29
N LEU A 4 -5.35 9.97 7.26
CA LEU A 4 -5.08 10.31 8.66
C LEU A 4 -4.02 9.37 9.25
N LEU A 5 -4.12 8.07 8.96
CA LEU A 5 -3.14 7.09 9.42
C LEU A 5 -1.76 7.33 8.81
N SER A 6 -1.71 7.63 7.50
CA SER A 6 -0.43 7.92 6.83
C SER A 6 0.24 9.19 7.36
N ALA A 7 -0.53 10.21 7.74
CA ALA A 7 0.01 11.41 8.37
C ALA A 7 0.56 11.16 9.78
N ALA A 8 -0.01 10.18 10.50
CA ALA A 8 0.37 9.88 11.89
C ALA A 8 1.52 8.86 12.02
N LEU A 9 1.79 8.06 10.99
CA LEU A 9 2.83 7.03 11.02
C LEU A 9 4.09 7.49 10.27
N PRO A 10 5.22 7.70 10.96
CA PRO A 10 6.48 8.04 10.32
C PRO A 10 6.90 6.99 9.29
N GLN A 11 7.46 7.44 8.17
CA GLN A 11 7.94 6.58 7.08
C GLN A 11 6.87 5.66 6.47
N SER A 12 5.59 5.89 6.74
CA SER A 12 4.50 5.18 6.08
C SER A 12 4.21 5.75 4.68
N ARG A 13 3.58 4.94 3.82
CA ARG A 13 3.10 5.37 2.50
C ARG A 13 1.69 4.86 2.27
N LEU A 14 0.77 5.78 1.97
CA LEU A 14 -0.56 5.42 1.49
C LEU A 14 -0.50 5.10 -0.02
N VAL A 15 -0.99 3.92 -0.38
CA VAL A 15 -1.22 3.51 -1.77
C VAL A 15 -2.70 3.17 -1.91
N VAL A 16 -3.37 3.74 -2.91
CA VAL A 16 -4.76 3.46 -3.24
C VAL A 16 -4.78 2.57 -4.48
N LEU A 17 -5.49 1.44 -4.40
CA LEU A 17 -5.71 0.55 -5.54
C LEU A 17 -7.15 0.74 -6.01
N ASP A 18 -7.33 1.44 -7.13
CA ASP A 18 -8.66 1.79 -7.64
C ASP A 18 -9.45 0.55 -8.07
N GLY A 19 -10.73 0.53 -7.70
CA GLY A 19 -11.62 -0.60 -8.02
C GLY A 19 -11.22 -1.92 -7.36
N CYS A 20 -10.52 -1.87 -6.23
CA CYS A 20 -10.12 -3.04 -5.44
C CYS A 20 -10.92 -3.12 -4.14
N GLY A 21 -11.45 -4.31 -3.83
CA GLY A 21 -12.22 -4.58 -2.63
C GLY A 21 -11.38 -4.88 -1.40
N HIS A 22 -11.90 -5.76 -0.54
CA HIS A 22 -11.35 -6.01 0.78
C HIS A 22 -10.04 -6.80 0.76
N MET A 23 -9.81 -7.61 -0.29
CA MET A 23 -8.69 -8.54 -0.34
C MET A 23 -7.76 -8.20 -1.51
N PRO A 24 -6.98 -7.11 -1.42
CA PRO A 24 -6.16 -6.63 -2.54
C PRO A 24 -5.13 -7.66 -3.02
N GLN A 25 -4.56 -8.46 -2.13
CA GLN A 25 -3.65 -9.56 -2.49
C GLN A 25 -4.32 -10.68 -3.31
N MET A 26 -5.65 -10.81 -3.25
CA MET A 26 -6.41 -11.80 -4.05
C MET A 26 -7.00 -11.17 -5.31
N GLU A 27 -7.48 -9.94 -5.23
CA GLU A 27 -8.16 -9.24 -6.35
C GLU A 27 -7.18 -8.58 -7.32
N ARG A 28 -6.08 -8.03 -6.80
CA ARG A 28 -5.01 -7.31 -7.52
C ARG A 28 -3.63 -7.77 -7.01
N PRO A 29 -3.26 -9.04 -7.21
CA PRO A 29 -2.05 -9.63 -6.62
C PRO A 29 -0.77 -8.90 -7.06
N ASP A 30 -0.66 -8.55 -8.35
CA ASP A 30 0.54 -7.92 -8.90
C ASP A 30 0.73 -6.49 -8.39
N ASP A 31 -0.35 -5.70 -8.35
CA ASP A 31 -0.31 -4.32 -7.83
C ASP A 31 0.02 -4.30 -6.35
N SER A 32 -0.59 -5.21 -5.58
CA SER A 32 -0.32 -5.38 -4.15
C SER A 32 1.14 -5.73 -3.91
N ALA A 33 1.67 -6.72 -4.64
CA ALA A 33 3.06 -7.14 -4.53
C ALA A 33 4.03 -6.03 -4.99
N ALA A 34 3.69 -5.27 -6.02
CA ALA A 34 4.49 -4.15 -6.50
C ALA A 34 4.59 -3.04 -5.44
N ALA A 35 3.48 -2.67 -4.80
CA ALA A 35 3.47 -1.69 -3.72
C ALA A 35 4.36 -2.11 -2.53
N ILE A 36 4.30 -3.38 -2.14
CA ILE A 36 5.15 -3.94 -1.06
C ILE A 36 6.63 -3.91 -1.46
N ARG A 37 6.98 -4.35 -2.67
CA ARG A 37 8.37 -4.31 -3.17
C ARG A 37 8.92 -2.90 -3.21
N MET A 38 8.13 -1.93 -3.70
CA MET A 38 8.52 -0.52 -3.71
C MET A 38 8.78 0.01 -2.30
N PHE A 39 7.92 -0.33 -1.34
CA PHE A 39 8.11 0.06 0.05
C PHE A 39 9.39 -0.52 0.66
N ALA A 40 9.62 -1.83 0.49
CA ALA A 40 10.79 -2.51 1.01
C ALA A 40 12.10 -1.97 0.40
N ALA A 41 12.11 -1.61 -0.88
CA ALA A 41 13.29 -1.06 -1.55
C ALA A 41 13.72 0.32 -1.01
N MET A 42 12.79 1.11 -0.46
CA MET A 42 13.08 2.44 0.13
C MET A 42 13.59 2.37 1.58
N SER A 43 13.55 1.19 2.19
CA SER A 43 13.95 0.98 3.60
C SER A 43 15.37 0.43 3.74
N GLN A 44 16.16 0.47 2.66
CA GLN A 44 17.61 0.27 2.63
C GLN A 44 18.32 1.62 2.67
#